data_AF-K2FFE1-F1
#
_entry.id   AF-K2FFE1-F1
#
_cell.length_a   1.000
_cell.length_b   1.000
_cell.length_c   1.000
_cell.angle_alpha   90.00
_cell.angle_beta   90.00
_cell.angle_gamma   90.00
#
_symmetry.space_group_name_H-M   'P 1'
#
loop_
_entity.id
_entity.type
_entity.pdbx_description
1 polymer ?
#
loop_
_entity_poly.entity_id
_entity_poly.type
_entity_poly.pdbx_seq_one_letter_code
_entity_poly.pdbx_strand_id
1 'polypeptide(L)'
;MISKLKSFHVKSTNKSIKNFVIQHVENINVDTANKAVNIMLDKKYSFNALRSTNLMWAFVEHIKSVYWKDYDVRFYTVVTRKWANREMQIPKNIHFF
;
A
#
# COMPACT_ATOMS: atom_id res chain seq x y z
N MET A 1 -10.79 23.31 -27.06
CA MET A 1 -10.89 21.86 -27.39
C MET A 1 -9.87 21.03 -26.57
N ILE A 2 -9.83 21.17 -25.24
CA ILE A 2 -8.74 20.65 -24.36
C ILE A 2 -9.19 19.43 -23.51
N SER A 3 -10.45 18.99 -23.63
CA SER A 3 -11.05 18.07 -22.65
C SER A 3 -10.91 16.57 -22.93
N LYS A 4 -10.48 16.15 -24.13
CA LYS A 4 -10.51 14.72 -24.51
C LYS A 4 -9.25 13.95 -24.08
N LEU A 5 -8.07 14.56 -24.20
CA LEU A 5 -6.79 13.90 -23.86
C LEU A 5 -6.62 13.66 -22.35
N LYS A 6 -7.06 14.60 -21.50
CA LYS A 6 -7.08 14.41 -20.04
C LYS A 6 -7.95 13.20 -19.64
N SER A 7 -9.10 13.03 -20.29
CA SER A 7 -10.07 11.96 -19.97
C SER A 7 -9.52 10.54 -20.25
N PHE A 8 -8.81 10.36 -21.37
CA PHE A 8 -8.20 9.06 -21.70
C PHE A 8 -7.09 8.67 -20.72
N HIS A 9 -6.25 9.62 -20.33
CA HIS A 9 -5.18 9.38 -19.36
C HIS A 9 -5.74 9.06 -17.96
N VAL A 10 -6.77 9.79 -17.51
CA VAL A 10 -7.40 9.53 -16.20
C VAL A 10 -8.06 8.14 -16.13
N LYS A 11 -8.69 7.69 -17.22
CA LYS A 11 -9.30 6.35 -17.27
C LYS A 11 -8.26 5.22 -17.23
N SER A 12 -7.13 5.36 -17.92
CA SER A 12 -6.06 4.35 -17.87
C SER A 12 -5.38 4.31 -16.51
N THR A 13 -5.15 5.49 -15.89
CA THR A 13 -4.56 5.60 -14.55
C THR A 13 -5.45 4.95 -13.48
N ASN A 14 -6.77 5.14 -13.51
CA ASN A 14 -7.69 4.50 -12.55
C ASN A 14 -7.70 2.97 -12.67
N LYS A 15 -7.61 2.43 -13.89
CA LYS A 15 -7.51 0.97 -14.10
C LYS A 15 -6.21 0.42 -13.53
N SER A 16 -5.10 1.12 -13.74
CA SER A 16 -3.79 0.74 -13.19
C SER A 16 -3.77 0.78 -11.66
N ILE A 17 -4.33 1.81 -11.03
CA ILE A 17 -4.47 1.90 -9.57
C ILE A 17 -5.29 0.73 -9.05
N LYS A 18 -6.46 0.46 -9.66
CA LYS A 18 -7.32 -0.66 -9.24
C LYS A 18 -6.61 -2.00 -9.33
N ASN A 19 -5.91 -2.26 -10.43
CA ASN A 19 -5.15 -3.50 -10.61
C ASN A 19 -4.02 -3.61 -9.58
N PHE A 20 -3.30 -2.51 -9.31
CA PHE A 20 -2.27 -2.48 -8.29
C PHE A 20 -2.83 -2.80 -6.90
N VAL A 21 -3.94 -2.18 -6.51
CA VAL A 21 -4.58 -2.45 -5.22
C VAL A 21 -4.92 -3.93 -5.08
N ILE A 22 -5.56 -4.53 -6.11
CA ILE A 22 -5.94 -5.95 -6.10
C ILE A 22 -4.71 -6.87 -5.99
N GLN A 23 -3.61 -6.52 -6.64
CA GLN A 23 -2.43 -7.39 -6.72
C GLN A 23 -1.46 -7.24 -5.55
N HIS A 24 -1.46 -6.08 -4.89
CA HIS A 24 -0.36 -5.69 -4.02
C HIS A 24 -0.77 -5.15 -2.67
N VAL A 25 -2.00 -4.68 -2.49
CA VAL A 25 -2.44 -4.12 -1.22
C VAL A 25 -3.11 -5.22 -0.40
N GLU A 26 -2.53 -5.55 0.76
CA GLU A 26 -3.12 -6.51 1.70
C GLU A 26 -4.15 -5.84 2.61
N ASN A 27 -3.84 -4.64 3.09
CA ASN A 27 -4.69 -3.95 4.06
C ASN A 27 -4.59 -2.43 3.93
N ILE A 28 -5.67 -1.73 4.22
CA ILE A 28 -5.72 -0.27 4.33
C ILE A 28 -6.33 0.06 5.69
N ASN A 29 -5.56 0.73 6.54
CA ASN A 29 -6.01 1.18 7.85
C ASN A 29 -6.00 2.72 7.89
N VAL A 30 -7.07 3.30 8.43
CA VAL A 30 -7.20 4.75 8.59
C VAL A 30 -6.99 5.11 10.05
N ASP A 31 -5.89 5.80 10.33
CA ASP A 31 -5.58 6.34 11.64
C ASP A 31 -6.07 7.79 11.71
N THR A 32 -7.25 7.99 12.28
CA THR A 32 -7.87 9.30 12.42
C THR A 32 -7.17 10.18 13.46
N ALA A 33 -6.49 9.58 14.45
CA ALA A 33 -5.77 10.31 15.49
C ALA A 33 -4.50 10.98 14.93
N ASN A 34 -3.77 10.25 14.09
CA ASN A 34 -2.56 10.76 13.43
C ASN A 34 -2.84 11.35 12.03
N LYS A 35 -4.11 11.43 11.61
CA LYS A 35 -4.53 11.85 10.28
C LYS A 35 -3.71 11.14 9.18
N ALA A 36 -3.67 9.82 9.22
CA ALA A 36 -2.86 9.03 8.30
C ALA A 36 -3.66 7.86 7.71
N VAL A 37 -3.48 7.61 6.42
CA VAL A 37 -3.93 6.41 5.74
C VAL A 37 -2.72 5.48 5.57
N ASN A 38 -2.75 4.37 6.28
CA ASN A 38 -1.70 3.37 6.29
C ASN A 38 -2.05 2.26 5.30
N ILE A 39 -1.28 2.15 4.21
CA ILE A 39 -1.47 1.18 3.15
C ILE A 39 -0.39 0.11 3.27
N MET A 40 -0.83 -1.13 3.50
CA MET A 40 0.02 -2.28 3.71
C MET A 40 0.13 -3.09 2.42
N LEU A 41 1.35 -3.23 1.93
CA LEU A 41 1.68 -3.95 0.69
C LEU A 41 2.20 -5.35 0.99
N ASP A 42 1.81 -6.32 0.17
CA ASP A 42 2.12 -7.74 0.36
C ASP A 42 3.63 -8.04 0.40
N LYS A 43 4.41 -7.36 -0.44
CA LYS A 43 5.82 -7.69 -0.67
C LYS A 43 6.68 -6.47 -0.96
N LYS A 44 7.99 -6.62 -0.76
CA LYS A 44 9.00 -5.59 -1.10
C LYS A 44 8.99 -5.20 -2.58
N TYR A 45 8.76 -6.16 -3.49
CA TYR A 45 8.72 -5.85 -4.93
C TYR A 45 7.52 -4.96 -5.29
N SER A 46 6.43 -5.05 -4.54
CA SER A 46 5.21 -4.28 -4.76
C SER A 46 5.45 -2.79 -4.51
N PHE A 47 6.31 -2.46 -3.54
CA PHE A 47 6.79 -1.10 -3.35
C PHE A 47 7.64 -0.61 -4.53
N ASN A 48 8.47 -1.47 -5.12
CA ASN A 48 9.25 -1.10 -6.31
C ASN A 48 8.35 -0.86 -7.52
N ALA A 49 7.30 -1.67 -7.70
CA ALA A 49 6.29 -1.49 -8.76
C ALA A 49 5.51 -0.18 -8.59
N LEU A 50 5.21 0.20 -7.34
CA LEU A 50 4.59 1.48 -7.00
C LEU A 50 5.49 2.66 -7.39
N ARG A 51 6.80 2.54 -7.14
CA ARG A 51 7.77 3.63 -7.34
C ARG A 51 8.16 3.84 -8.80
N SER A 52 8.08 2.83 -9.65
CA SER A 52 8.62 2.87 -11.02
C SER A 52 7.69 3.50 -12.06
N THR A 53 6.42 3.77 -11.74
CA THR A 53 5.38 3.98 -12.78
C THR A 53 4.52 5.25 -12.64
N ASN A 54 4.97 6.31 -11.96
CA ASN A 54 4.12 7.48 -11.58
C ASN A 54 2.83 7.11 -10.80
N LEU A 55 2.64 5.83 -10.51
CA LEU A 55 1.47 5.25 -9.89
C LEU A 55 1.36 5.64 -8.43
N MET A 56 2.51 5.81 -7.75
CA MET A 56 2.56 6.30 -6.38
C MET A 56 1.84 7.65 -6.24
N TRP A 57 2.16 8.62 -7.10
CA TRP A 57 1.55 9.94 -7.06
C TRP A 57 0.05 9.89 -7.32
N ALA A 58 -0.35 9.20 -8.39
CA ALA A 58 -1.76 9.05 -8.73
C ALA A 58 -2.55 8.32 -7.64
N PHE A 59 -1.93 7.33 -6.98
CA PHE A 59 -2.56 6.60 -5.90
C PHE A 59 -2.69 7.45 -4.64
N VAL A 60 -1.66 8.22 -4.27
CA VAL A 60 -1.73 9.18 -3.16
C VAL A 60 -2.80 10.25 -3.41
N GLU A 61 -2.86 10.82 -4.62
CA GLU A 61 -3.90 11.79 -4.99
C GLU A 61 -5.30 11.17 -4.89
N HIS A 62 -5.47 9.92 -5.35
CA HIS A 62 -6.74 9.22 -5.25
C HIS A 62 -7.17 9.02 -3.79
N ILE A 63 -6.26 8.55 -2.93
CA ILE A 63 -6.53 8.35 -1.50
C ILE A 63 -6.90 9.68 -0.81
N LYS A 64 -6.16 10.76 -1.09
CA LYS A 64 -6.46 12.10 -0.56
C LYS A 64 -7.80 12.67 -1.07
N SER A 65 -8.24 12.24 -2.26
CA SER A 65 -9.55 12.63 -2.80
C SER A 65 -10.72 11.91 -2.13
N VAL A 66 -10.51 10.68 -1.64
CA VAL A 66 -11.55 9.83 -1.01
C VAL A 66 -11.69 10.11 0.48
N TYR A 67 -10.56 10.22 1.19
CA TYR A 67 -10.56 10.50 2.63
C TYR A 67 -10.56 12.02 2.85
N TRP A 68 -9.39 12.61 3.10
CA TRP A 68 -9.23 14.06 3.22
C TRP A 68 -7.84 14.51 2.76
N LYS A 69 -7.75 15.74 2.24
CA LYS A 69 -6.50 16.30 1.71
C LYS A 69 -5.40 16.47 2.76
N ASP A 70 -5.79 16.63 4.03
CA ASP A 70 -4.88 16.81 5.17
C ASP A 70 -4.35 15.50 5.75
N TYR A 71 -4.82 14.35 5.26
CA TYR A 71 -4.31 13.05 5.70
C TYR A 71 -2.99 12.72 5.01
N ASP A 72 -2.03 12.26 5.79
CA ASP A 72 -0.78 11.68 5.30
C ASP A 72 -1.04 10.28 4.72
N VAL A 73 -0.31 9.89 3.68
CA VAL A 73 -0.46 8.57 3.05
C VAL A 73 0.84 7.80 3.18
N ARG A 74 0.81 6.74 3.98
CA ARG A 74 1.98 5.96 4.34
C ARG A 74 1.90 4.56 3.75
N PHE A 75 2.96 4.15 3.07
CA PHE A 75 3.08 2.82 2.49
C PHE A 75 4.02 1.97 3.33
N TYR A 76 3.53 0.81 3.76
CA TYR A 76 4.31 -0.18 4.49
C TYR A 76 4.40 -1.45 3.66
N THR A 77 5.50 -2.19 3.79
CA THR A 77 5.61 -3.52 3.21
C THR A 77 5.58 -4.54 4.32
N VAL A 78 4.78 -5.59 4.14
CA VAL A 78 4.76 -6.71 5.05
C VAL A 78 6.06 -7.49 4.85
N VAL A 79 7.02 -7.27 5.73
CA VAL A 79 8.19 -8.13 5.84
C VAL A 79 7.81 -9.30 6.74
N THR A 80 6.81 -10.09 6.35
CA THR A 80 6.58 -11.37 7.02
C THR A 80 7.72 -12.29 6.62
N ARG A 81 8.80 -12.28 7.41
CA ARG A 81 9.71 -13.41 7.42
C ARG A 81 8.84 -14.60 7.83
N LYS A 82 8.59 -15.54 6.91
CA LYS A 82 7.89 -16.81 7.20
C LYS A 82 8.43 -17.52 8.46
N TRP A 83 9.67 -17.22 8.83
CA TRP A 83 10.38 -17.74 10.00
C TRP A 83 10.01 -17.07 11.32
N ALA A 84 9.53 -15.82 11.33
CA ALA A 84 9.18 -15.10 12.56
C ALA A 84 7.97 -15.72 13.29
N ASN A 85 6.97 -16.18 12.55
CA ASN A 85 5.83 -16.91 13.12
C ASN A 85 6.22 -18.31 13.60
N ARG A 86 7.23 -18.94 12.98
CA ARG A 86 7.73 -20.26 13.39
C ARG A 86 8.54 -20.15 14.68
N GLU A 87 9.36 -19.11 14.83
CA GLU A 87 10.11 -18.83 16.06
C GLU A 87 9.22 -18.46 17.25
N MET A 88 8.09 -17.78 17.03
CA MET A 88 7.08 -17.53 18.06
C MET A 88 6.37 -18.81 18.55
N GLN A 89 6.33 -19.85 17.72
CA GLN A 89 5.72 -21.15 18.05
C GLN A 89 6.70 -22.14 18.70
N ILE A 90 8.00 -21.84 18.74
CA ILE A 90 8.96 -22.69 19.46
C ILE A 90 8.81 -22.37 20.96
N PRO A 91 8.41 -23.34 21.80
CA PRO A 91 8.32 -23.12 23.24
C PRO A 91 9.70 -22.75 23.79
N LYS A 92 9.79 -21.59 24.46
CA LYS A 92 11.04 -21.01 24.96
C LYS A 92 11.69 -21.75 26.13
N ASN A 93 11.22 -22.96 26.46
CA ASN A 93 11.73 -23.74 27.58
C ASN A 93 12.60 -24.90 27.07
N ILE A 94 13.82 -24.58 26.64
CA ILE A 94 14.88 -25.58 26.57
C ILE A 94 15.63 -25.47 27.91
N HIS A 95 15.24 -26.31 28.88
CA HIS A 95 16.05 -26.50 30.09
C HIS A 95 17.33 -27.24 29.70
N PHE A 96 18.49 -26.62 29.95
CA PHE A 96 19.76 -27.32 29.98
C PHE A 96 19.84 -28.06 31.32
N PHE A 97 19.96 -29.40 31.26
CA PHE A 97 20.41 -30.23 32.38
C PHE A 97 21.94 -30.19 32.47
#